data_AF-A0A948CYW5-F1
#
_entry.id   AF-A0A948CYW5-F1
#
_cell.length_a   1.000
_cell.length_b   1.000
_cell.length_c   1.000
_cell.angle_alpha   90.00
_cell.angle_beta   90.00
_cell.angle_gamma   90.00
#
_symmetry.space_group_name_H-M   'P 1'
#
loop_
_entity.id
_entity.type
_entity.pdbx_description
1 polymer ?
#
loop_
_entity_poly.entity_id
_entity_poly.type
_entity_poly.pdbx_seq_one_letter_code
_entity_poly.pdbx_strand_id
1 'polypeptide(L)'
;MKQKKDQGVVRRLIASRVLLVLELGIIIVFSVALTKEIIRRWEVRQEINKLETEIAELEQSNTEIAGLISYFQSDYYKEKEARLKLGLQKEGESALTIPIIGGTGAELNNLDEAQSSKNQGLGMPQKWWNYFFANNE
;
A
#
# COMPACT_ATOMS: atom_id res chain seq x y z
N MET A 1 57.17 -56.53 33.92
CA MET A 1 56.97 -56.24 32.47
C MET A 1 55.58 -55.68 32.09
N LYS A 2 54.68 -55.30 33.02
CA LYS A 2 53.33 -54.81 32.67
C LYS A 2 53.21 -53.31 32.31
N GLN A 3 54.15 -52.45 32.71
CA GLN A 3 53.97 -50.99 32.56
C GLN A 3 54.15 -50.43 31.13
N LYS A 4 54.80 -51.16 30.22
CA LYS A 4 55.06 -50.66 28.85
C LYS A 4 53.84 -50.75 27.91
N LYS A 5 52.84 -51.58 28.25
CA LYS A 5 51.68 -51.86 27.38
C LYS A 5 50.59 -50.77 27.48
N ASP A 6 50.35 -50.24 28.68
CA ASP A 6 49.33 -49.19 28.89
C ASP A 6 49.71 -47.84 28.28
N GLN A 7 51.01 -47.53 28.25
CA GLN A 7 51.53 -46.29 27.66
C GLN A 7 51.19 -46.14 26.17
N GLY A 8 51.17 -47.25 25.42
CA GLY A 8 50.83 -47.24 24.00
C GLY A 8 49.33 -47.06 23.72
N VAL A 9 48.47 -47.61 24.58
CA VAL A 9 47.01 -47.51 24.44
C VAL A 9 46.53 -46.10 24.80
N VAL A 10 47.02 -45.53 25.89
CA VAL A 10 46.69 -44.16 26.32
C VAL A 10 47.12 -43.14 25.26
N ARG A 11 48.33 -43.27 24.70
CA ARG A 11 48.82 -42.39 23.62
C ARG A 11 47.95 -42.47 22.36
N ARG A 12 47.46 -43.65 22.00
CA ARG A 12 46.59 -43.86 20.84
C ARG A 12 45.20 -43.23 21.04
N LEU A 13 44.64 -43.34 22.25
CA LEU A 13 43.35 -42.73 22.61
C LEU A 13 43.43 -41.19 22.69
N ILE A 14 44.54 -40.65 23.20
CA ILE A 14 44.76 -39.20 23.21
C ILE A 14 44.94 -38.70 21.77
N ALA A 15 45.73 -39.38 20.94
CA ALA A 15 45.92 -39.02 19.54
C ALA A 15 44.61 -39.03 18.75
N SER A 16 43.72 -40.02 18.95
CA SER A 16 42.42 -40.06 18.29
C SER A 16 41.48 -38.94 18.74
N ARG A 17 41.53 -38.56 20.03
CA ARG A 17 40.75 -37.42 20.55
C ARG A 17 41.27 -36.09 20.02
N VAL A 18 42.59 -35.92 19.92
CA VAL A 18 43.21 -34.71 19.34
C VAL A 18 42.89 -34.59 17.86
N LEU A 19 42.93 -35.70 17.10
CA LEU A 19 42.53 -35.72 15.69
C LEU A 19 41.07 -35.34 15.50
N LEU A 20 40.15 -35.86 16.34
CA LEU A 20 38.74 -35.47 16.30
C LEU A 20 38.52 -33.98 16.57
N VAL A 21 39.23 -33.40 17.55
CA VAL A 21 39.14 -31.96 17.84
C VAL A 21 39.72 -31.13 16.69
N LEU A 22 40.81 -31.58 16.07
CA LEU A 22 41.40 -30.93 14.90
C LEU A 22 40.42 -30.93 13.71
N GLU A 23 39.81 -32.08 13.42
CA GLU A 23 38.84 -32.24 12.35
C GLU A 23 37.60 -31.37 12.59
N LEU A 24 37.08 -31.36 13.82
CA LEU A 24 35.98 -30.48 14.21
C LEU A 24 36.36 -29.00 14.05
N GLY A 25 37.58 -28.62 14.42
CA GLY A 25 38.09 -27.27 14.23
C GLY A 25 38.11 -26.85 12.76
N ILE A 26 38.56 -27.75 11.88
CA ILE A 26 38.55 -27.53 10.42
C ILE A 26 37.10 -27.35 9.93
N ILE A 27 36.18 -28.22 10.31
CA ILE A 27 34.77 -28.14 9.93
C ILE A 27 34.16 -26.80 10.37
N ILE A 28 34.45 -26.33 11.58
CA ILE A 28 33.95 -25.05 12.08
C ILE A 28 34.47 -23.89 11.22
N VAL A 29 35.76 -23.87 10.91
CA VAL A 29 36.36 -22.81 10.07
C VAL A 29 35.72 -22.78 8.69
N PHE A 30 35.58 -23.95 8.05
CA PHE A 30 34.91 -24.05 6.75
C PHE A 30 33.43 -23.65 6.84
N SER A 31 32.72 -24.08 7.88
CA SER A 31 31.31 -23.74 8.09
C SER A 31 31.12 -22.23 8.21
N VAL A 32 31.98 -21.54 8.98
CA VAL A 32 31.92 -20.08 9.14
C VAL A 32 32.19 -19.37 7.81
N ALA A 33 33.19 -19.82 7.06
CA ALA A 33 33.52 -19.24 5.76
C ALA A 33 32.35 -19.37 4.76
N LEU A 34 31.76 -20.56 4.67
CA LEU A 34 30.60 -20.82 3.81
C LEU A 34 29.36 -20.03 4.25
N THR A 35 29.10 -19.96 5.56
CA THR A 35 27.93 -19.26 6.09
C THR A 35 27.98 -17.77 5.76
N LYS A 36 29.16 -17.13 5.89
CA LYS A 36 29.34 -15.72 5.53
C LYS A 36 29.03 -15.46 4.05
N GLU A 37 29.50 -16.34 3.17
CA GLU A 37 29.26 -16.21 1.73
C GLU A 37 27.78 -16.41 1.37
N ILE A 38 27.09 -17.35 2.03
CA ILE A 38 25.65 -17.57 1.85
C ILE A 38 24.85 -16.34 2.28
N ILE A 39 25.16 -15.76 3.44
CA ILE A 39 24.49 -14.55 3.95
C ILE A 39 24.69 -13.40 2.96
N ARG A 40 25.94 -13.16 2.52
CA ARG A 40 26.25 -12.11 1.55
C ARG A 40 25.50 -12.28 0.24
N ARG A 41 25.41 -13.50 -0.29
CA ARG A 41 24.63 -13.80 -1.50
C ARG A 41 23.16 -13.51 -1.32
N TRP A 42 22.61 -13.82 -0.14
CA TRP A 42 21.22 -13.56 0.16
C TRP A 42 20.92 -12.06 0.24
N GLU A 43 21.78 -11.29 0.92
CA GLU A 43 21.68 -9.82 0.98
C GLU A 43 21.72 -9.18 -0.42
N VAL A 44 22.71 -9.56 -1.24
CA VAL A 44 22.81 -9.06 -2.63
C VAL A 44 21.57 -9.42 -3.44
N ARG A 45 21.03 -10.65 -3.27
CA ARG A 45 19.82 -11.06 -3.98
C ARG A 45 18.59 -10.28 -3.53
N GLN A 46 18.48 -9.95 -2.25
CA GLN A 46 17.41 -9.09 -1.75
C GLN A 46 17.52 -7.67 -2.31
N GLU A 47 18.73 -7.12 -2.39
CA GLU A 47 18.97 -5.80 -2.97
C GLU A 47 18.62 -5.77 -4.46
N ILE A 48 18.99 -6.80 -5.22
CA ILE A 48 18.59 -6.96 -6.63
C ILE A 48 17.06 -6.97 -6.76
N ASN A 49 16.37 -7.83 -6.00
CA ASN A 49 14.91 -7.91 -6.06
C ASN A 49 14.25 -6.56 -5.72
N LYS A 50 14.80 -5.84 -4.73
CA LYS A 50 14.31 -4.52 -4.34
C LYS A 50 14.48 -3.51 -5.48
N LEU A 51 15.67 -3.47 -6.09
CA LEU A 51 15.96 -2.58 -7.22
C LEU A 51 15.09 -2.91 -8.44
N GLU A 52 14.86 -4.19 -8.74
CA GLU A 52 13.96 -4.63 -9.81
C GLU A 52 12.52 -4.17 -9.56
N THR A 53 12.07 -4.23 -8.30
CA THR A 53 10.73 -3.73 -7.91
C THR A 53 10.63 -2.22 -8.07
N GLU A 54 11.64 -1.47 -7.62
CA GLU A 54 11.69 -0.01 -7.78
C GLU A 54 11.69 0.41 -9.26
N ILE A 55 12.40 -0.32 -10.12
CA ILE A 55 12.37 -0.09 -11.58
C ILE A 55 10.97 -0.28 -12.13
N ALA A 56 10.31 -1.39 -11.79
CA ALA A 56 8.96 -1.68 -12.27
C ALA A 56 7.94 -0.61 -11.82
N GLU A 57 8.04 -0.14 -10.58
CA GLU A 57 7.21 0.94 -10.06
C GLU A 57 7.47 2.28 -10.80
N LEU A 58 8.74 2.59 -11.07
CA LEU A 58 9.09 3.79 -11.84
C LEU A 58 8.58 3.72 -13.28
N GLU A 59 8.71 2.57 -13.94
CA GLU A 59 8.19 2.35 -15.28
C GLU A 59 6.67 2.52 -15.32
N GLN A 60 5.95 1.93 -14.37
CA GLN A 60 4.52 2.12 -14.24
C GLN A 60 4.17 3.61 -14.08
N SER A 61 4.83 4.31 -13.14
CA SER A 61 4.59 5.75 -12.93
C SER A 61 4.86 6.57 -14.19
N ASN A 62 5.91 6.24 -14.94
CA ASN A 62 6.21 6.89 -16.20
C ASN A 62 5.07 6.69 -17.22
N THR A 63 4.57 5.46 -17.36
CA THR A 63 3.45 5.18 -18.27
C THR A 63 2.17 5.92 -17.88
N GLU A 64 1.87 6.02 -16.58
CA GLU A 64 0.71 6.77 -16.07
C GLU A 64 0.84 8.27 -16.38
N ILE A 65 2.01 8.85 -16.11
CA ILE A 65 2.29 10.26 -16.41
C ILE A 65 2.20 10.53 -17.91
N ALA A 66 2.77 9.64 -18.75
CA ALA A 66 2.66 9.75 -20.20
C ALA A 66 1.20 9.70 -20.67
N GLY A 67 0.38 8.83 -20.07
CA GLY A 67 -1.06 8.76 -20.34
C GLY A 67 -1.79 10.05 -19.97
N LEU A 68 -1.48 10.64 -18.82
CA LEU A 68 -2.04 11.93 -18.40
C LEU A 68 -1.63 13.07 -19.34
N ILE A 69 -0.37 13.11 -19.76
CA ILE A 69 0.11 14.07 -20.76
C ILE A 69 -0.69 13.93 -22.06
N SER A 70 -0.87 12.69 -22.55
CA SER A 70 -1.67 12.44 -23.75
C SER A 70 -3.12 12.88 -23.59
N TYR A 71 -3.73 12.65 -22.42
CA TYR A 71 -5.09 13.10 -22.12
C TYR A 71 -5.20 14.63 -22.15
N PHE A 72 -4.29 15.35 -21.51
CA PHE A 72 -4.30 16.81 -21.49
C PHE A 72 -3.96 17.43 -22.85
N GLN A 73 -3.17 16.75 -23.67
CA GLN A 73 -2.88 17.17 -25.05
C GLN A 73 -4.02 16.86 -26.03
N SER A 74 -4.95 15.98 -25.65
CA SER A 74 -6.07 15.60 -26.51
C SER A 74 -6.97 16.80 -26.84
N ASP A 75 -7.49 16.82 -28.06
CA ASP A 75 -8.39 17.88 -28.49
C ASP A 75 -9.71 17.87 -27.71
N TYR A 76 -10.13 16.70 -27.21
CA TYR A 76 -11.26 16.58 -26.29
C TYR A 76 -11.06 17.38 -25.00
N TYR A 77 -9.88 17.29 -24.37
CA TYR A 77 -9.60 18.06 -23.16
C TYR A 77 -9.51 19.56 -23.46
N LYS A 78 -8.87 19.94 -24.58
CA LYS A 78 -8.82 21.35 -25.03
C LYS A 78 -10.21 21.91 -25.30
N GLU A 79 -11.07 21.16 -25.98
CA GLU A 79 -12.47 21.54 -26.27
C GLU A 79 -13.25 21.69 -24.97
N LYS A 80 -13.13 20.73 -24.03
CA LYS A 80 -13.77 20.80 -22.71
C LYS A 80 -13.33 22.05 -21.94
N GLU A 81 -12.04 22.33 -21.87
CA GLU A 81 -11.49 23.52 -21.21
C GLU A 81 -11.93 24.82 -21.89
N ALA A 82 -11.94 24.86 -23.22
CA ALA A 82 -12.43 26.02 -23.97
C ALA A 82 -13.91 26.28 -23.70
N ARG A 83 -14.73 25.23 -23.64
CA ARG A 83 -16.17 25.32 -23.33
C ARG A 83 -16.42 25.84 -21.92
N LEU A 84 -15.67 25.34 -20.94
CA LEU A 84 -15.74 25.82 -19.55
C LEU A 84 -15.32 27.29 -19.43
N LYS A 85 -14.23 27.70 -20.09
CA LYS A 85 -13.67 29.06 -19.97
C LYS A 85 -14.42 30.11 -20.79
N LEU A 86 -14.94 29.73 -21.95
CA LEU A 86 -15.66 30.62 -22.86
C LEU A 86 -17.18 30.54 -22.67
N GLY A 87 -17.67 29.68 -21.78
CA GLY A 87 -19.10 29.43 -21.58
C GLY A 87 -19.80 28.84 -22.81
N LEU A 88 -19.06 28.16 -23.69
CA LEU A 88 -19.57 27.64 -24.96
C LEU A 88 -20.18 26.24 -24.79
N GLN A 89 -21.36 26.01 -25.39
CA GLN A 89 -22.05 24.72 -25.41
C GLN A 89 -22.01 24.08 -26.80
N LYS A 90 -22.05 22.75 -26.84
CA LYS A 90 -22.15 21.97 -28.08
C LYS A 90 -23.62 21.91 -28.53
N GLU A 91 -23.86 21.79 -29.83
CA GLU A 91 -25.23 21.66 -30.36
C GLU A 91 -25.92 20.44 -29.71
N GLY A 92 -27.00 20.70 -28.96
CA GLY A 92 -27.76 19.69 -28.21
C GLY A 92 -27.59 19.72 -26.67
N GLU A 93 -26.70 20.54 -26.11
CA GLU A 93 -26.65 20.78 -24.66
C GLU A 93 -27.56 21.93 -24.25
N SER A 94 -28.46 21.70 -23.29
CA SER A 94 -29.34 22.74 -22.73
C SER A 94 -28.76 23.24 -21.40
N ALA A 95 -28.25 24.47 -21.37
CA ALA A 95 -27.93 25.15 -20.11
C ALA A 95 -29.23 25.45 -19.35
N LEU A 96 -29.55 24.62 -18.35
CA LEU A 96 -30.52 24.99 -17.32
C LEU A 96 -29.86 25.98 -16.36
N THR A 97 -29.82 27.26 -16.74
CA THR A 97 -29.67 28.33 -15.75
C THR A 97 -30.93 28.31 -14.90
N ILE A 98 -30.82 27.79 -13.68
CA ILE A 98 -31.88 27.91 -12.68
C ILE A 98 -31.91 29.39 -12.27
N PRO A 99 -32.93 30.18 -12.67
CA PRO A 99 -33.07 31.50 -12.10
C PRO A 99 -33.34 31.28 -10.61
N ILE A 100 -32.51 31.87 -9.75
CA ILE A 100 -32.85 32.03 -8.34
C ILE A 100 -34.01 33.04 -8.32
N ILE A 101 -35.22 32.54 -8.52
CA ILE A 101 -36.44 33.30 -8.33
C ILE A 101 -36.67 33.30 -6.83
N GLY A 102 -36.17 34.36 -6.17
CA GLY A 102 -36.58 34.76 -4.84
C GLY A 102 -35.54 34.51 -3.74
N GLY A 103 -35.01 35.62 -3.22
CA GLY A 103 -34.54 35.68 -1.83
C GLY A 103 -33.05 35.44 -1.63
N THR A 104 -32.37 36.51 -1.24
CA THR A 104 -31.38 36.48 -0.13
C THR A 104 -31.65 35.32 0.84
N GLY A 105 -30.61 34.58 1.22
CA GLY A 105 -30.66 33.31 1.94
C GLY A 105 -31.33 33.33 3.32
N ALA A 106 -32.64 33.52 3.36
CA ALA A 106 -33.45 33.56 4.59
C ALA A 106 -34.68 32.63 4.54
N GLU A 107 -35.05 32.06 3.38
CA GLU A 107 -36.31 31.30 3.24
C GLU A 107 -36.17 29.81 2.91
N LEU A 108 -34.98 29.21 3.07
CA LEU A 108 -34.86 27.74 3.11
C LEU A 108 -35.15 27.15 4.50
N ASN A 109 -35.45 27.98 5.51
CA ASN A 109 -35.77 27.50 6.87
C ASN A 109 -37.26 27.21 7.11
N ASN A 110 -38.17 27.63 6.24
CA ASN A 110 -39.62 27.60 6.53
C ASN A 110 -40.40 26.43 5.89
N LEU A 111 -39.76 25.57 5.10
CA LEU A 111 -40.40 24.34 4.60
C LEU A 111 -40.25 23.15 5.57
N ASP A 112 -39.32 23.23 6.52
CA ASP A 112 -39.15 22.24 7.58
C ASP A 112 -40.03 22.51 8.81
N GLU A 113 -40.65 23.68 8.94
CA GLU A 113 -41.40 24.04 10.16
C GLU A 113 -42.74 23.30 10.32
N ALA A 114 -43.35 22.81 9.24
CA ALA A 114 -44.59 22.03 9.32
C ALA A 114 -44.38 20.58 9.81
N GLN A 115 -43.15 20.04 9.73
CA GLN A 115 -42.80 18.71 10.25
C GLN A 115 -41.88 18.76 11.49
N SER A 116 -41.23 19.90 11.74
CA SER A 116 -40.32 20.07 12.88
C SER A 116 -41.03 20.15 14.23
N SER A 117 -42.32 20.49 14.30
CA SER A 117 -43.03 20.55 15.60
C SER A 117 -43.24 19.18 16.26
N LYS A 118 -43.15 18.07 15.53
CA LYS A 118 -43.31 16.70 16.09
C LYS A 118 -41.99 16.04 16.50
N ASN A 119 -40.85 16.59 16.08
CA ASN A 119 -39.52 15.98 16.25
C ASN A 119 -38.51 16.85 17.04
N GLN A 120 -38.97 17.92 17.69
CA GLN A 120 -38.17 18.70 18.64
C GLN A 120 -37.97 17.90 19.95
N GLY A 121 -36.96 17.02 19.95
CA GLY A 121 -36.57 16.24 21.14
C GLY A 121 -35.86 14.93 20.82
N LEU A 122 -35.86 14.47 19.57
CA LEU A 122 -35.22 13.21 19.19
C LEU A 122 -33.77 13.44 18.78
N GLY A 123 -32.86 12.63 19.34
CA GLY A 123 -31.43 12.65 18.98
C GLY A 123 -31.22 12.25 17.52
N MET A 124 -30.09 12.66 16.94
CA MET A 124 -29.76 12.36 15.53
C MET A 124 -30.01 10.90 15.11
N PRO A 125 -29.67 9.86 15.91
CA PRO A 125 -29.87 8.47 15.50
C PRO A 125 -31.35 8.07 15.31
N GLN A 126 -32.25 8.58 16.15
CA GLN A 126 -33.68 8.26 16.05
C GLN A 126 -34.34 8.93 14.84
N LYS A 127 -33.82 10.09 14.40
CA LYS A 127 -34.28 10.75 13.17
C LYS A 127 -33.99 9.87 11.95
N TRP A 128 -32.79 9.31 11.86
CA TRP A 128 -32.41 8.38 10.79
C TRP A 128 -33.27 7.12 10.79
N TRP A 129 -33.51 6.54 11.96
CA TRP A 129 -34.36 5.36 12.09
C TRP A 129 -35.79 5.60 11.57
N ASN A 130 -36.42 6.72 11.97
CA ASN A 130 -37.75 7.05 11.48
C ASN A 130 -37.76 7.34 9.97
N TYR A 131 -36.74 8.01 9.43
CA TYR A 131 -36.67 8.26 7.99
C TYR A 131 -36.63 6.96 7.16
N PHE A 132 -35.84 5.97 7.60
CA PHE A 132 -35.68 4.72 6.84
C PHE A 132 -36.78 3.69 7.08
N PHE A 133 -37.46 3.74 8.22
CA PHE A 133 -38.37 2.65 8.63
C PHE A 133 -39.80 3.08 8.99
N ALA A 134 -40.11 4.38 9.12
CA ALA A 134 -41.45 4.81 9.53
C ALA A 134 -42.48 4.93 8.39
N ASN A 135 -42.06 4.81 7.12
CA ASN A 135 -42.98 4.98 5.99
C ASN A 135 -42.98 3.80 5.00
N ASN A 136 -42.74 2.59 5.51
CA ASN A 136 -42.94 1.34 4.78
C ASN A 136 -44.27 0.68 5.21
N GLU A 137 -45.39 1.30 4.85
CA GLU A 137 -46.70 0.66 4.65
C GLU A 137 -47.38 1.26 3.42
#